data_AF-A0A959EC55-F1
#
_entry.id   AF-A0A959EC55-F1
#
_cell.length_a   1.000
_cell.length_b   1.000
_cell.length_c   1.000
_cell.angle_alpha   90.00
_cell.angle_beta   90.00
_cell.angle_gamma   90.00
#
_symmetry.space_group_name_H-M   'P 1'
#
loop_
_entity.id
_entity.type
_entity.pdbx_description
1 polymer ?
#
loop_
_entity_poly.entity_id
_entity_poly.type
_entity_poly.pdbx_seq_one_letter_code
_entity_poly.pdbx_strand_id
1 'polypeptide(L)'
;GSSNDGDTAGQAATEETGGAASEPKNIEEAMNEVQKALQGDGEKKEVVDFRALKELLPEKVAGMERTAHSGEKAGAMGFNMSTASAEYRDGDKELEVAIVDFAGVATAMMGIAAWASVEIDREDENGYERTTTVEGYKAFEKYSNKNKSGELSLLVADRFIITLKGRNMDEKSFKSAIDELNLKQLAKME
;
A
#
# COMPACT_ATOMS: atom_id res chain seq x y z
N GLY A 1 64.71 33.49 -35.15
CA GLY A 1 63.75 33.73 -34.05
C GLY A 1 62.43 33.12 -34.45
N SER A 2 61.58 32.63 -33.57
CA SER A 2 61.59 32.50 -32.11
C SER A 2 60.57 31.39 -31.79
N SER A 3 60.76 30.72 -30.66
CA SER A 3 60.02 29.57 -30.15
C SER A 3 58.56 29.83 -29.73
N ASN A 4 57.93 28.71 -29.34
CA ASN A 4 56.84 28.52 -28.36
C ASN A 4 55.40 28.69 -28.84
N ASP A 5 54.41 27.95 -28.36
CA ASP A 5 54.23 26.72 -27.55
C ASP A 5 52.69 26.60 -27.40
N GLY A 6 52.16 25.43 -27.05
CA GLY A 6 50.87 25.40 -26.33
C GLY A 6 49.89 24.32 -26.75
N ASP A 7 49.95 23.24 -26.01
CA ASP A 7 49.00 22.13 -25.87
C ASP A 7 47.58 22.57 -25.46
N THR A 8 46.66 21.61 -25.53
CA THR A 8 45.44 21.37 -24.74
C THR A 8 44.11 21.37 -25.49
N ALA A 9 43.56 20.16 -25.58
CA ALA A 9 42.20 19.83 -25.97
C ALA A 9 41.16 20.42 -24.99
N GLY A 10 40.08 20.99 -25.55
CA GLY A 10 38.92 21.53 -24.84
C GLY A 10 37.63 20.93 -25.39
N GLN A 11 36.72 20.65 -24.47
CA GLN A 11 35.54 19.79 -24.51
C GLN A 11 34.28 20.44 -25.15
N ALA A 12 33.24 19.60 -25.30
CA ALA A 12 31.80 19.88 -25.52
C ALA A 12 31.32 19.85 -26.98
N ALA A 13 30.20 19.21 -27.34
CA ALA A 13 29.01 18.90 -26.55
C ALA A 13 28.33 17.60 -27.03
N THR A 14 27.77 16.86 -26.07
CA THR A 14 26.72 15.86 -26.29
C THR A 14 25.53 16.26 -25.42
N GLU A 15 24.41 16.57 -26.04
CA GLU A 15 23.08 16.41 -25.45
C GLU A 15 22.48 15.16 -26.06
N GLU A 16 22.03 14.20 -25.23
CA GLU A 16 20.61 13.87 -25.12
C GLU A 16 20.38 12.72 -24.11
N THR A 17 19.53 13.05 -23.14
CA THR A 17 18.45 12.27 -22.51
C THR A 17 18.51 10.73 -22.44
N GLY A 18 18.32 10.21 -21.23
CA GLY A 18 17.87 8.84 -21.01
C GLY A 18 18.14 8.34 -19.60
N GLY A 19 17.26 8.68 -18.65
CA GLY A 19 17.25 8.07 -17.32
C GLY A 19 16.79 6.62 -17.41
N ALA A 20 17.70 5.74 -17.81
CA ALA A 20 17.56 4.30 -17.61
C ALA A 20 18.04 3.97 -16.20
N ALA A 21 17.20 3.28 -15.42
CA ALA A 21 17.68 2.53 -14.28
C ALA A 21 18.83 1.64 -14.77
N SER A 22 20.03 1.86 -14.22
CA SER A 22 21.21 1.10 -14.59
C SER A 22 20.97 -0.37 -14.21
N GLU A 23 20.91 -1.26 -15.20
CA GLU A 23 20.99 -2.70 -14.97
C GLU A 23 22.29 -2.99 -14.20
N PRO A 24 22.23 -3.71 -13.05
CA PRO A 24 23.43 -3.99 -12.27
C PRO A 24 24.38 -4.85 -13.09
N LYS A 25 25.61 -4.36 -13.28
CA LYS A 25 26.58 -4.96 -14.21
C LYS A 25 27.20 -6.24 -13.69
N ASN A 26 26.97 -6.61 -12.44
CA ASN A 26 27.24 -7.96 -11.96
C ASN A 26 26.21 -8.41 -10.90
N ILE A 27 26.12 -9.72 -10.72
CA ILE A 27 25.26 -10.38 -9.74
C ILE A 27 25.64 -9.97 -8.30
N GLU A 28 26.88 -9.56 -8.05
CA GLU A 28 27.38 -9.16 -6.73
C GLU A 28 26.87 -7.77 -6.30
N GLU A 29 26.76 -6.82 -7.22
CA GLU A 29 26.15 -5.50 -7.02
C GLU A 29 24.65 -5.64 -6.81
N ALA A 30 23.99 -6.48 -7.61
CA ALA A 30 22.58 -6.81 -7.40
C ALA A 30 22.37 -7.48 -6.02
N MET A 31 23.24 -8.42 -5.63
CA MET A 31 23.18 -9.05 -4.30
C MET A 31 23.51 -8.05 -3.17
N ASN A 32 24.45 -7.13 -3.38
CA ASN A 32 24.78 -6.09 -2.40
C ASN A 32 23.66 -5.06 -2.26
N GLU A 33 22.97 -4.68 -3.34
CA GLU A 33 21.79 -3.81 -3.28
C GLU A 33 20.61 -4.51 -2.61
N VAL A 34 20.37 -5.79 -2.92
CA VAL A 34 19.38 -6.61 -2.20
C VAL A 34 19.75 -6.73 -0.72
N GLN A 35 21.02 -6.98 -0.41
CA GLN A 35 21.51 -7.08 0.96
C GLN A 35 21.42 -5.74 1.70
N LYS A 36 21.70 -4.61 1.04
CA LYS A 36 21.57 -3.26 1.61
C LYS A 36 20.11 -2.86 1.78
N ALA A 37 19.20 -3.29 0.90
CA ALA A 37 17.77 -3.13 1.08
C ALA A 37 17.24 -3.99 2.24
N LEU A 38 17.78 -5.20 2.42
CA LEU A 38 17.47 -6.08 3.55
C LEU A 38 18.11 -5.63 4.87
N GLN A 39 19.26 -4.94 4.81
CA GLN A 39 20.00 -4.38 5.93
C GLN A 39 19.73 -2.90 6.16
N GLY A 40 18.80 -2.29 5.41
CA GLY A 40 18.63 -0.84 5.36
C GLY A 40 18.54 -0.20 6.74
N ASP A 41 19.26 0.90 6.93
CA ASP A 41 19.34 1.72 8.16
C ASP A 41 18.02 2.44 8.51
N GLY A 42 16.88 2.02 7.96
CA GLY A 42 15.59 2.44 8.50
C GLY A 42 15.47 1.90 9.91
N GLU A 43 15.09 2.73 10.89
CA GLU A 43 14.73 2.23 12.21
C GLU A 43 13.81 1.02 12.02
N LYS A 44 14.18 -0.13 12.57
CA LYS A 44 13.29 -1.30 12.62
C LYS A 44 12.08 -0.89 13.45
N LYS A 45 11.08 -0.35 12.79
CA LYS A 45 9.81 0.02 13.42
C LYS A 45 9.16 -1.28 13.86
N GLU A 46 8.83 -1.37 15.14
CA GLU A 46 8.00 -2.46 15.63
C GLU A 46 6.58 -2.26 15.12
N VAL A 47 5.93 -3.36 14.75
CA VAL A 47 4.50 -3.32 14.43
C VAL A 47 3.68 -2.89 15.65
N VAL A 48 2.64 -2.11 15.40
CA VAL A 48 1.60 -1.73 16.37
C VAL A 48 0.96 -2.99 16.93
N ASP A 49 0.69 -3.03 18.24
CA ASP A 49 -0.03 -4.17 18.85
C ASP A 49 -1.43 -4.29 18.23
N PHE A 50 -1.80 -5.51 17.81
CA PHE A 50 -3.09 -5.75 17.16
C PHE A 50 -4.28 -5.30 18.01
N ARG A 51 -4.15 -5.23 19.34
CA ARG A 51 -5.20 -4.70 20.23
C ARG A 51 -5.50 -3.24 19.94
N ALA A 52 -4.47 -2.42 19.70
CA ALA A 52 -4.64 -1.02 19.33
C ALA A 52 -5.24 -0.87 17.92
N LEU A 53 -4.85 -1.74 16.98
CA LEU A 53 -5.47 -1.77 15.64
C LEU A 53 -6.95 -2.17 15.71
N LYS A 54 -7.30 -3.13 16.58
CA LYS A 54 -8.69 -3.55 16.79
C LYS A 54 -9.58 -2.45 17.35
N GLU A 55 -9.03 -1.51 18.12
CA GLU A 55 -9.78 -0.35 18.63
C GLU A 55 -10.23 0.60 17.52
N LEU A 56 -9.60 0.54 16.34
CA LEU A 56 -9.99 1.31 15.15
C LEU A 56 -11.15 0.69 14.35
N LEU A 57 -11.57 -0.52 14.73
CA LEU A 57 -12.71 -1.21 14.12
C LEU A 57 -13.94 -0.90 14.98
N PRO A 58 -14.85 -0.01 14.55
CA PRO A 58 -15.98 0.41 15.37
C PRO A 58 -17.01 -0.72 15.55
N GLU A 59 -18.01 -0.52 16.42
CA GLU A 59 -19.12 -1.47 16.59
C GLU A 59 -20.09 -1.47 15.40
N LYS A 60 -20.09 -0.40 14.60
CA LYS A 60 -20.97 -0.21 13.47
C LYS A 60 -20.24 0.51 12.33
N VAL A 61 -20.47 0.07 11.09
CA VAL A 61 -19.97 0.70 9.86
C VAL A 61 -21.07 0.68 8.82
N ALA A 62 -21.34 1.80 8.14
CA ALA A 62 -22.32 1.90 7.05
C ALA A 62 -23.71 1.37 7.43
N GLY A 63 -24.10 1.55 8.69
CA GLY A 63 -25.36 1.04 9.23
C GLY A 63 -25.34 -0.43 9.69
N MET A 64 -24.25 -1.17 9.44
CA MET A 64 -24.11 -2.61 9.68
C MET A 64 -23.44 -2.88 11.04
N GLU A 65 -23.98 -3.83 11.80
CA GLU A 65 -23.45 -4.18 13.12
C GLU A 65 -22.23 -5.10 12.98
N ARG A 66 -21.22 -4.89 13.81
CA ARG A 66 -20.05 -5.76 13.88
C ARG A 66 -20.44 -7.11 14.50
N THR A 67 -20.32 -8.18 13.73
CA THR A 67 -20.66 -9.54 14.16
C THR A 67 -19.46 -10.34 14.65
N ALA A 68 -18.26 -9.99 14.17
CA ALA A 68 -17.02 -10.64 14.60
C ALA A 68 -15.85 -9.66 14.54
N HIS A 69 -14.83 -9.91 15.35
CA HIS A 69 -13.52 -9.27 15.18
C HIS A 69 -12.41 -10.19 15.66
N SER A 70 -11.24 -10.09 15.03
CA SER A 70 -10.05 -10.83 15.43
C SER A 70 -8.82 -9.95 15.34
N GLY A 71 -7.70 -10.44 15.86
CA GLY A 71 -6.43 -9.79 15.65
C GLY A 71 -5.29 -10.71 16.06
N GLU A 72 -4.16 -10.52 15.41
CA GLU A 72 -3.00 -11.39 15.54
C GLU A 72 -1.70 -10.62 15.29
N LYS A 73 -0.62 -11.12 15.88
CA LYS A 73 0.74 -10.76 15.51
C LYS A 73 1.43 -12.04 15.05
N ALA A 74 1.90 -12.04 13.81
CA ALA A 74 2.68 -13.12 13.23
C ALA A 74 4.07 -12.61 12.85
N GLY A 75 5.08 -13.48 12.89
CA GLY A 75 6.43 -13.08 12.52
C GLY A 75 7.29 -14.25 12.08
N ALA A 76 8.14 -14.00 11.09
CA ALA A 76 9.09 -14.97 10.52
C ALA A 76 10.28 -14.23 9.92
N MET A 77 11.48 -14.84 9.98
CA MET A 77 12.69 -14.31 9.34
C MET A 77 13.03 -12.85 9.73
N GLY A 78 12.70 -12.43 10.95
CA GLY A 78 12.95 -11.07 11.44
C GLY A 78 11.91 -10.03 11.01
N PHE A 79 10.85 -10.45 10.31
CA PHE A 79 9.70 -9.61 9.98
C PHE A 79 8.55 -9.92 10.93
N ASN A 80 7.85 -8.87 11.36
CA ASN A 80 6.60 -8.96 12.10
C ASN A 80 5.49 -8.34 11.27
N MET A 81 4.29 -8.89 11.39
CA MET A 81 3.05 -8.36 10.83
C MET A 81 2.00 -8.37 11.94
N SER A 82 1.28 -7.27 12.07
CA SER A 82 0.17 -7.15 13.01
C SER A 82 -1.12 -6.91 12.22
N THR A 83 -2.14 -7.69 12.50
CA THR A 83 -3.41 -7.65 11.77
C THR A 83 -4.56 -7.51 12.74
N ALA A 84 -5.53 -6.68 12.40
CA ALA A 84 -6.85 -6.64 13.03
C ALA A 84 -7.93 -6.76 11.95
N SER A 85 -8.95 -7.56 12.18
CA SER A 85 -10.08 -7.68 11.25
C SER A 85 -11.43 -7.65 11.96
N ALA A 86 -12.46 -7.21 11.25
CA ALA A 86 -13.84 -7.23 11.69
C ALA A 86 -14.79 -7.57 10.55
N GLU A 87 -15.85 -8.29 10.88
CA GLU A 87 -16.97 -8.56 9.99
C GLU A 87 -18.19 -7.78 10.46
N TYR A 88 -18.91 -7.16 9.52
CA TYR A 88 -20.13 -6.41 9.75
C TYR A 88 -21.25 -6.98 8.88
N ARG A 89 -22.48 -7.00 9.41
CA ARG A 89 -23.64 -7.57 8.73
C ARG A 89 -24.91 -6.74 8.96
N ASP A 90 -25.76 -6.70 7.93
CA ASP A 90 -27.13 -6.18 7.98
C ASP A 90 -27.98 -6.94 6.93
N GLY A 91 -28.78 -7.91 7.39
CA GLY A 91 -29.46 -8.85 6.50
C GLY A 91 -28.45 -9.60 5.61
N ASP A 92 -28.62 -9.47 4.29
CA ASP A 92 -27.75 -10.11 3.29
C ASP A 92 -26.47 -9.31 2.99
N LYS A 93 -26.35 -8.07 3.51
CA LYS A 93 -25.15 -7.25 3.32
C LYS A 93 -24.04 -7.75 4.23
N GLU A 94 -22.83 -7.81 3.68
CA GLU A 94 -21.64 -8.17 4.44
C GLU A 94 -20.50 -7.22 4.11
N LEU A 95 -19.76 -6.81 5.13
CA LEU A 95 -18.54 -6.01 4.99
C LEU A 95 -17.45 -6.64 5.85
N GLU A 96 -16.30 -6.92 5.26
CA GLU A 96 -15.09 -7.30 5.97
C GLU A 96 -14.11 -6.13 5.93
N VAL A 97 -13.55 -5.77 7.08
CA VAL A 97 -12.52 -4.74 7.21
C VAL A 97 -11.28 -5.39 7.83
N ALA A 98 -10.12 -5.22 7.20
CA ALA A 98 -8.84 -5.66 7.72
C ALA A 98 -7.84 -4.51 7.75
N ILE A 99 -7.09 -4.37 8.84
CA ILE A 99 -5.97 -3.44 8.99
C ILE A 99 -4.71 -4.28 9.18
N VAL A 100 -3.71 -4.06 8.34
CA VAL A 100 -2.41 -4.72 8.38
C VAL A 100 -1.33 -3.68 8.62
N ASP A 101 -0.50 -3.89 9.64
CA ASP A 101 0.75 -3.17 9.85
C ASP A 101 1.92 -4.10 9.51
N PHE A 102 2.67 -3.71 8.47
CA PHE A 102 3.89 -4.39 8.02
C PHE A 102 5.15 -3.58 8.36
N ALA A 103 5.03 -2.60 9.26
CA ALA A 103 6.11 -1.72 9.74
C ALA A 103 6.86 -0.93 8.64
N GLY A 104 6.23 -0.74 7.47
CA GLY A 104 6.87 -0.06 6.34
C GLY A 104 7.98 -0.88 5.67
N VAL A 105 8.06 -2.18 5.93
CA VAL A 105 9.05 -3.08 5.32
C VAL A 105 8.85 -3.14 3.81
N ALA A 106 9.84 -2.67 3.05
CA ALA A 106 9.78 -2.57 1.58
C ALA A 106 9.50 -3.91 0.88
N THR A 107 10.09 -5.01 1.36
CA THR A 107 9.86 -6.34 0.78
C THR A 107 8.43 -6.84 1.02
N ALA A 108 7.83 -6.55 2.17
CA ALA A 108 6.43 -6.85 2.44
C ALA A 108 5.50 -5.97 1.58
N MET A 109 5.85 -4.69 1.41
CA MET A 109 5.12 -3.74 0.57
C MET A 109 4.99 -4.24 -0.88
N MET A 110 6.06 -4.78 -1.46
CA MET A 110 6.03 -5.36 -2.81
C MET A 110 5.05 -6.54 -2.94
N GLY A 111 4.78 -7.27 -1.86
CA GLY A 111 3.85 -8.41 -1.88
C GLY A 111 2.40 -8.00 -1.63
N ILE A 112 2.15 -7.01 -0.77
CA ILE A 112 0.81 -6.70 -0.25
C ILE A 112 0.19 -5.47 -0.92
N ALA A 113 1.01 -4.51 -1.38
CA ALA A 113 0.55 -3.30 -2.05
C ALA A 113 1.37 -2.92 -3.29
N ALA A 114 1.76 -3.91 -4.11
CA ALA A 114 2.33 -3.69 -5.43
C ALA A 114 1.48 -2.75 -6.30
N TRP A 115 0.16 -2.80 -6.13
CA TRP A 115 -0.80 -1.93 -6.81
C TRP A 115 -0.54 -0.43 -6.56
N ALA A 116 0.09 -0.05 -5.44
CA ALA A 116 0.33 1.36 -5.09
C ALA A 116 1.41 2.05 -5.94
N SER A 117 2.12 1.28 -6.77
CA SER A 117 3.20 1.74 -7.64
C SER A 117 2.85 1.66 -9.13
N VAL A 118 1.63 1.24 -9.48
CA VAL A 118 1.18 1.11 -10.87
C VAL A 118 -0.06 1.95 -11.09
N GLU A 119 -0.29 2.35 -12.33
CA GLU A 119 -1.53 3.01 -12.76
C GLU A 119 -2.45 1.97 -13.38
N ILE A 120 -3.63 1.79 -12.78
CA ILE A 120 -4.69 0.91 -13.26
C ILE A 120 -5.91 1.79 -13.47
N ASP A 121 -6.50 1.71 -14.66
CA ASP A 121 -7.81 2.28 -14.96
C ASP A 121 -8.51 1.37 -15.97
N ARG A 122 -9.52 0.63 -15.52
CA ARG A 122 -10.29 -0.32 -16.31
C ARG A 122 -11.74 -0.23 -15.91
N GLU A 123 -12.62 -0.11 -16.89
CA GLU A 123 -14.07 -0.05 -16.69
C GLU A 123 -14.79 -0.76 -17.85
N ASP A 124 -15.84 -1.50 -17.52
CA ASP A 124 -16.77 -2.08 -18.47
C ASP A 124 -18.20 -2.07 -17.90
N GLU A 125 -19.14 -2.65 -18.65
CA GLU A 125 -20.56 -2.74 -18.24
C GLU A 125 -20.79 -3.49 -16.92
N ASN A 126 -19.84 -4.33 -16.49
CA ASN A 126 -19.93 -5.15 -15.28
C ASN A 126 -19.26 -4.51 -14.06
N GLY A 127 -18.48 -3.45 -14.24
CA GLY A 127 -17.82 -2.74 -13.14
C GLY A 127 -16.49 -2.11 -13.51
N TYR A 128 -15.64 -1.87 -12.52
CA TYR A 128 -14.34 -1.22 -12.70
C TYR A 128 -13.26 -1.77 -11.76
N GLU A 129 -12.02 -1.48 -12.12
CA GLU A 129 -10.82 -1.71 -11.34
C GLU A 129 -9.85 -0.56 -11.60
N ARG A 130 -9.41 0.12 -10.53
CA ARG A 130 -8.55 1.29 -10.67
C ARG A 130 -7.65 1.54 -9.47
N THR A 131 -6.53 2.21 -9.72
CA THR A 131 -5.75 2.87 -8.69
C THR A 131 -6.13 4.34 -8.64
N THR A 132 -6.34 4.88 -7.44
CA THR A 132 -6.83 6.25 -7.24
C THR A 132 -6.35 6.81 -5.91
N THR A 133 -6.94 7.92 -5.46
CA THR A 133 -6.74 8.47 -4.12
C THR A 133 -8.09 8.53 -3.39
N VAL A 134 -8.14 7.99 -2.17
CA VAL A 134 -9.30 8.04 -1.27
C VAL A 134 -8.85 8.58 0.07
N GLU A 135 -9.56 9.57 0.61
CA GLU A 135 -9.19 10.25 1.87
C GLU A 135 -7.73 10.77 1.92
N GLY A 136 -7.17 11.11 0.75
CA GLY A 136 -5.78 11.58 0.61
C GLY A 136 -4.72 10.48 0.56
N TYR A 137 -5.12 9.20 0.61
CA TYR A 137 -4.24 8.04 0.56
C TYR A 137 -4.32 7.34 -0.80
N LYS A 138 -3.20 6.75 -1.25
CA LYS A 138 -3.19 5.89 -2.42
C LYS A 138 -4.14 4.71 -2.19
N ALA A 139 -4.96 4.43 -3.19
CA ALA A 139 -5.98 3.40 -3.09
C ALA A 139 -6.01 2.51 -4.33
N PHE A 140 -6.37 1.25 -4.13
CA PHE A 140 -6.85 0.34 -5.16
C PHE A 140 -8.32 0.07 -4.91
N GLU A 141 -9.14 0.24 -5.95
CA GLU A 141 -10.58 0.13 -5.87
C GLU A 141 -11.09 -0.76 -6.99
N LYS A 142 -11.92 -1.75 -6.65
CA LYS A 142 -12.58 -2.64 -7.59
C LYS A 142 -14.04 -2.76 -7.19
N TYR A 143 -14.94 -2.72 -8.15
CA TYR A 143 -16.35 -2.94 -7.89
C TYR A 143 -17.02 -3.69 -9.03
N SER A 144 -17.95 -4.58 -8.70
CA SER A 144 -18.78 -5.33 -9.64
C SER A 144 -20.24 -4.93 -9.50
N ASN A 145 -20.81 -4.33 -10.55
CA ASN A 145 -22.23 -3.99 -10.65
C ASN A 145 -23.10 -5.25 -10.63
N LYS A 146 -22.64 -6.31 -11.30
CA LYS A 146 -23.34 -7.60 -11.41
C LYS A 146 -23.49 -8.30 -10.07
N ASN A 147 -22.42 -8.33 -9.28
CA ASN A 147 -22.38 -9.07 -8.01
C ASN A 147 -22.66 -8.18 -6.79
N LYS A 148 -22.75 -6.86 -6.97
CA LYS A 148 -22.85 -5.87 -5.87
C LYS A 148 -21.78 -6.11 -4.81
N SER A 149 -20.55 -6.25 -5.29
CA SER A 149 -19.39 -6.57 -4.45
C SER A 149 -18.24 -5.64 -4.79
N GLY A 150 -17.53 -5.19 -3.76
CA GLY A 150 -16.42 -4.26 -3.91
C GLY A 150 -15.22 -4.66 -3.08
N GLU A 151 -14.05 -4.21 -3.52
CA GLU A 151 -12.81 -4.22 -2.76
C GLU A 151 -12.19 -2.82 -2.81
N LEU A 152 -11.77 -2.32 -1.65
CA LEU A 152 -11.11 -1.03 -1.51
C LEU A 152 -9.94 -1.21 -0.56
N SER A 153 -8.72 -1.02 -1.06
CA SER A 153 -7.49 -1.07 -0.26
C SER A 153 -6.82 0.30 -0.25
N LEU A 154 -6.48 0.84 0.91
CA LEU A 154 -5.74 2.10 1.05
C LEU A 154 -4.39 1.86 1.71
N LEU A 155 -3.35 2.52 1.19
CA LEU A 155 -2.02 2.59 1.81
C LEU A 155 -1.94 3.86 2.66
N VAL A 156 -1.94 3.70 3.98
CA VAL A 156 -1.94 4.79 4.95
C VAL A 156 -0.54 4.92 5.56
N ALA A 157 0.01 6.14 5.51
CA ALA A 157 1.33 6.49 6.06
C ALA A 157 2.47 5.56 5.57
N ASP A 158 2.40 5.09 4.32
CA ASP A 158 3.38 4.16 3.70
C ASP A 158 3.69 2.89 4.53
N ARG A 159 2.78 2.52 5.44
CA ARG A 159 3.02 1.49 6.47
C ARG A 159 1.82 0.60 6.77
N PHE A 160 0.62 1.15 6.72
CA PHE A 160 -0.61 0.42 7.03
C PHE A 160 -1.40 0.18 5.75
N ILE A 161 -1.98 -1.00 5.63
CA ILE A 161 -2.98 -1.28 4.61
C ILE A 161 -4.30 -1.51 5.29
N ILE A 162 -5.31 -0.76 4.88
CA ILE A 162 -6.69 -1.03 5.24
C ILE A 162 -7.44 -1.54 4.03
N THR A 163 -8.06 -2.71 4.15
CA THR A 163 -8.82 -3.36 3.08
C THR A 163 -10.26 -3.54 3.52
N LEU A 164 -11.19 -3.09 2.68
CA LEU A 164 -12.63 -3.29 2.81
C LEU A 164 -13.08 -4.23 1.69
N LYS A 165 -13.84 -5.26 2.04
CA LYS A 165 -14.49 -6.16 1.08
C LYS A 165 -15.98 -6.22 1.35
N GLY A 166 -16.77 -5.67 0.41
CA GLY A 166 -18.22 -5.63 0.49
C GLY A 166 -18.87 -6.74 -0.33
N ARG A 167 -19.96 -7.32 0.18
CA ARG A 167 -20.86 -8.24 -0.55
C ARG A 167 -22.31 -7.80 -0.39
N ASN A 168 -23.07 -7.88 -1.48
CA ASN A 168 -24.46 -7.42 -1.58
C ASN A 168 -24.67 -5.94 -1.18
N MET A 169 -23.64 -5.10 -1.34
CA MET A 169 -23.68 -3.67 -1.07
C MET A 169 -23.68 -2.91 -2.39
N ASP A 170 -24.52 -1.88 -2.54
CA ASP A 170 -24.40 -0.97 -3.67
C ASP A 170 -23.11 -0.14 -3.57
N GLU A 171 -22.64 0.38 -4.70
CA GLU A 171 -21.32 1.04 -4.79
C GLU A 171 -21.21 2.21 -3.82
N LYS A 172 -22.28 3.00 -3.69
CA LYS A 172 -22.30 4.17 -2.83
C LYS A 172 -22.17 3.77 -1.36
N SER A 173 -22.98 2.81 -0.89
CA SER A 173 -22.90 2.34 0.50
C SER A 173 -21.58 1.65 0.81
N PHE A 174 -21.02 0.90 -0.14
CA PHE A 174 -19.69 0.29 -0.01
C PHE A 174 -18.60 1.35 0.14
N LYS A 175 -18.59 2.38 -0.72
CA LYS A 175 -17.55 3.42 -0.70
C LYS A 175 -17.62 4.30 0.53
N SER A 176 -18.81 4.66 1.00
CA SER A 176 -18.95 5.46 2.22
C SER A 176 -18.49 4.75 3.50
N ALA A 177 -18.32 3.43 3.47
CA ALA A 177 -17.88 2.67 4.65
C ALA A 177 -16.49 3.10 5.14
N ILE A 178 -15.62 3.58 4.25
CA ILE A 178 -14.27 4.05 4.62
C ILE A 178 -14.32 5.33 5.47
N ASP A 179 -15.34 6.17 5.29
CA ASP A 179 -15.49 7.47 5.96
C ASP A 179 -15.76 7.31 7.47
N GLU A 180 -16.26 6.15 7.88
CA GLU A 180 -16.56 5.80 9.27
C GLU A 180 -15.34 5.22 10.01
N LEU A 181 -14.24 4.96 9.30
CA LEU A 181 -13.00 4.43 9.88
C LEU A 181 -12.04 5.57 10.21
N ASN A 182 -11.39 5.51 11.38
CA ASN A 182 -10.53 6.60 11.85
C ASN A 182 -9.12 6.54 11.22
N LEU A 183 -9.03 6.84 9.92
CA LEU A 183 -7.77 6.82 9.16
C LEU A 183 -6.73 7.81 9.72
N LYS A 184 -7.19 8.93 10.28
CA LYS A 184 -6.32 9.93 10.92
C LYS A 184 -5.66 9.39 12.20
N GLN A 185 -6.37 8.57 12.96
CA GLN A 185 -5.78 7.90 14.13
C GLN A 185 -4.83 6.80 13.69
N LEU A 186 -5.19 6.01 12.66
CA LEU A 186 -4.31 4.98 12.09
C LEU A 186 -2.98 5.58 11.63
N ALA A 187 -3.02 6.68 10.88
CA ALA A 187 -1.82 7.37 10.40
C ALA A 187 -0.90 7.86 11.54
N LYS A 188 -1.44 8.16 12.72
CA LYS A 188 -0.65 8.58 13.90
C LYS A 188 0.00 7.43 14.65
N MET A 189 -0.27 6.18 14.27
CA MET A 189 0.34 5.00 14.88
C MET A 189 1.66 4.58 14.18
N GLU A 190 2.10 5.35 13.18
CA GLU A 190 3.30 5.06 12.37
C GLU A 190 4.65 5.16 13.09
#